data_AF-A0A8K0CN30-F1
#
_entry.id   AF-A0A8K0CN30-F1
#
_cell.length_a   1.000
_cell.length_b   1.000
_cell.length_c   1.000
_cell.angle_alpha   90.00
_cell.angle_beta   90.00
_cell.angle_gamma   90.00
#
_symmetry.space_group_name_H-M   'P 1'
#
loop_
_entity.id
_entity.type
_entity.pdbx_description
1 polymer ?
#
loop_
_entity_poly.entity_id
_entity_poly.type
_entity_poly.pdbx_seq_one_letter_code
_entity_poly.pdbx_strand_id
1 'polypeptide(L)'
;MKVFGVAFVLSTLIVWTYQTVVKEDFVCVKGTTYKENDCNNCLCNEGRLSCSRKSCSVGTPSCMIRNEDDTVTTVDNGNAWNVDCNRCWCTRAYGKVCTVKKC
;
A
#
# COMPACT_ATOMS: atom_id res chain seq x y z
N MET A 1 -24.62 36.02 32.07
CA MET A 1 -23.19 35.65 31.92
C MET A 1 -23.11 34.31 31.22
N LYS A 2 -22.21 34.21 30.25
CA LYS A 2 -22.08 33.12 29.26
C LYS A 2 -21.64 31.82 29.91
N VAL A 3 -22.40 30.75 29.70
CA VAL A 3 -21.89 29.37 29.79
C VAL A 3 -22.42 28.59 28.58
N PHE A 4 -21.98 29.01 27.39
CA PHE A 4 -22.10 28.23 26.16
C PHE A 4 -20.69 27.73 25.82
N GLY A 5 -20.52 26.43 25.60
CA GLY A 5 -19.40 25.92 24.81
C GLY A 5 -18.25 25.23 25.56
N VAL A 6 -18.54 24.20 26.36
CA VAL A 6 -17.49 23.22 26.75
C VAL A 6 -17.75 21.85 26.12
N ALA A 7 -19.01 21.42 26.02
CA ALA A 7 -19.35 20.09 25.47
C ALA A 7 -19.18 19.97 23.94
N PHE A 8 -19.40 21.06 23.19
CA PHE A 8 -19.33 21.03 21.72
C PHE A 8 -17.90 21.10 21.18
N VAL A 9 -16.97 21.68 21.94
CA VAL A 9 -15.56 21.83 21.52
C VAL A 9 -14.83 20.50 21.66
N LEU A 10 -15.11 19.73 22.71
CA LEU A 10 -14.52 18.41 22.95
C LEU A 10 -14.90 17.39 21.86
N SER A 11 -16.16 17.36 21.40
CA SER A 11 -16.58 16.42 20.36
C SER A 11 -15.91 16.71 19.01
N THR A 12 -15.75 17.99 18.65
CA THR A 12 -15.04 18.37 17.41
C THR A 12 -13.54 18.06 17.47
N LEU A 13 -12.87 18.25 18.61
CA LEU A 13 -11.46 17.87 18.76
C LEU A 13 -11.25 16.36 18.64
N ILE A 14 -12.15 15.55 19.21
CA ILE A 14 -12.10 14.08 19.09
C ILE A 14 -12.23 13.67 17.63
N VAL A 15 -13.14 14.29 16.86
CA VAL A 15 -13.30 14.02 15.42
C VAL A 15 -12.06 14.44 14.61
N TRP A 16 -11.43 15.58 14.92
CA TRP A 16 -10.21 16.03 14.23
C TRP A 16 -8.98 15.17 14.52
N THR A 17 -8.89 14.56 15.71
CA THR A 17 -7.81 13.61 16.05
C THR A 17 -8.06 12.19 15.51
N TYR A 18 -9.30 11.85 15.16
CA TYR A 18 -9.67 10.50 14.72
C TYR A 18 -9.35 10.21 13.26
N GLN A 19 -9.02 11.24 12.48
CA GLN A 19 -8.44 11.06 11.15
C GLN A 19 -6.95 10.71 11.29
N THR A 20 -6.64 9.63 12.02
CA THR A 20 -5.31 9.01 11.91
C THR A 20 -5.14 8.64 10.45
N VAL A 21 -4.14 9.24 9.82
CA VAL A 21 -3.79 9.02 8.41
C VAL A 21 -3.30 7.58 8.29
N VAL A 22 -4.22 6.63 8.17
CA VAL A 22 -3.89 5.27 7.74
C VAL A 22 -3.52 5.43 6.27
N LYS A 23 -2.21 5.58 6.01
CA LYS A 23 -1.67 5.58 4.66
C LYS A 23 -2.16 4.30 4.01
N GLU A 24 -3.09 4.41 3.06
CA GLU A 24 -3.83 3.24 2.56
C GLU A 24 -2.85 2.14 2.15
N ASP A 25 -2.88 1.04 2.89
CA ASP A 25 -2.21 -0.18 2.49
C ASP A 25 -2.84 -0.62 1.17
N PHE A 26 -2.02 -1.06 0.21
CA PHE A 26 -2.50 -1.57 -1.06
C PHE A 26 -3.58 -2.65 -0.86
N VAL A 27 -4.75 -2.45 -1.47
CA VAL A 27 -5.86 -3.41 -1.51
C VAL A 27 -6.04 -3.93 -2.92
N CYS A 28 -5.97 -5.25 -3.10
CA CYS A 28 -6.14 -5.86 -4.41
C CYS A 28 -7.62 -6.02 -4.79
N VAL A 29 -7.89 -6.08 -6.10
CA VAL A 29 -9.22 -6.33 -6.66
C VAL A 29 -9.39 -7.79 -7.09
N LYS A 30 -10.46 -8.44 -6.64
CA LYS A 30 -10.82 -9.83 -7.01
C LYS A 30 -11.02 -9.94 -8.53
N GLY A 31 -10.60 -11.07 -9.10
CA GLY A 31 -10.66 -11.31 -10.56
C GLY A 31 -9.52 -10.66 -11.35
N THR A 32 -8.69 -9.81 -10.73
CA THR A 32 -7.46 -9.31 -11.34
C THR A 32 -6.29 -10.24 -11.02
N THR A 33 -5.43 -10.49 -11.99
CA THR A 33 -4.17 -11.22 -11.80
C THR A 33 -3.04 -10.24 -11.49
N TYR A 34 -2.20 -10.62 -10.53
CA TYR A 34 -1.06 -9.81 -10.10
C TYR A 34 0.24 -10.58 -10.19
N LYS A 35 1.34 -9.83 -10.36
CA LYS A 35 2.72 -10.32 -10.32
C LYS A 35 3.45 -9.63 -9.17
N GLU A 36 4.04 -10.40 -8.29
CA GLU A 36 4.89 -9.93 -7.19
C GLU A 36 6.37 -10.05 -7.59
N ASN A 37 7.12 -8.96 -7.46
CA ASN A 37 8.54 -8.83 -7.77
C ASN A 37 8.92 -9.45 -9.13
N ASP A 38 8.04 -9.25 -10.13
CA ASP A 38 8.14 -9.79 -11.50
C ASP A 38 8.28 -11.32 -11.58
N CYS A 39 7.99 -12.04 -10.49
CA CYS A 39 8.39 -13.43 -10.29
C CYS A 39 7.23 -14.31 -9.86
N ASN A 40 6.60 -13.99 -8.72
CA ASN A 40 5.50 -14.77 -8.17
C ASN A 40 4.18 -14.37 -8.81
N ASN A 41 3.36 -15.37 -9.10
CA ASN A 41 1.98 -15.14 -9.56
C ASN A 41 1.07 -15.06 -8.34
N CYS A 42 0.21 -14.05 -8.31
CA CYS A 42 -0.65 -13.78 -7.17
C CYS A 42 -2.11 -13.69 -7.59
N LEU A 43 -2.97 -14.20 -6.71
CA LEU A 43 -4.41 -14.07 -6.78
C LEU A 43 -4.89 -13.16 -5.65
N CYS A 44 -5.91 -12.37 -5.93
CA CYS A 44 -6.53 -11.55 -4.92
C CYS A 44 -7.64 -12.31 -4.19
N ASN A 45 -7.52 -12.43 -2.86
CA ASN A 45 -8.54 -12.98 -1.97
C ASN A 45 -8.89 -11.95 -0.91
N GLU A 46 -10.13 -11.48 -0.89
CA GLU A 46 -10.65 -10.53 0.12
C GLU A 46 -9.73 -9.30 0.33
N GLY A 47 -9.25 -8.71 -0.76
CA GLY A 47 -8.39 -7.53 -0.73
C GLY A 47 -6.92 -7.80 -0.44
N ARG A 48 -6.52 -9.07 -0.19
CA ARG A 48 -5.13 -9.47 0.08
C ARG A 48 -4.59 -10.39 -1.02
N LEU A 49 -3.30 -10.30 -1.28
CA LEU A 49 -2.65 -11.19 -2.24
C LEU A 49 -2.27 -12.53 -1.61
N SER A 50 -2.58 -13.60 -2.32
CA SER A 50 -2.03 -14.94 -2.11
C SER A 50 -1.13 -15.28 -3.30
N CYS A 51 0.17 -15.34 -3.05
CA CYS A 51 1.21 -15.49 -4.06
C CYS A 51 1.84 -16.90 -4.05
N SER A 52 2.30 -17.36 -5.21
CA SER A 52 3.22 -18.51 -5.28
C SER A 52 4.50 -18.23 -4.49
N ARG A 53 5.22 -19.28 -4.07
CA ARG A 53 6.48 -19.15 -3.31
C ARG A 53 7.70 -19.59 -4.13
N LYS A 54 8.00 -18.86 -5.20
CA LYS A 54 9.24 -19.07 -5.96
C LYS A 54 10.38 -18.33 -5.27
N SER A 55 11.59 -18.88 -5.36
CA SER A 55 12.81 -18.18 -4.97
C SER A 55 13.11 -17.08 -5.99
N CYS A 56 12.57 -15.89 -5.77
CA CYS A 56 12.84 -14.73 -6.60
C CYS A 56 14.25 -14.21 -6.29
N SER A 57 14.98 -13.77 -7.31
CA SER A 57 16.30 -13.17 -7.12
C SER A 57 16.20 -12.02 -6.12
N VAL A 58 17.04 -12.07 -5.09
CA VAL A 58 17.04 -11.13 -3.97
C VAL A 58 17.71 -9.82 -4.39
N GLY A 59 17.08 -9.08 -5.30
CA GLY A 59 17.23 -7.64 -5.27
C GLY A 59 16.28 -7.13 -4.18
N THR A 60 16.70 -6.14 -3.39
CA THR A 60 15.69 -5.23 -2.83
C THR A 60 14.79 -4.83 -4.00
N PRO A 61 13.46 -4.98 -3.91
CA PRO A 61 12.58 -4.51 -4.97
C PRO A 61 13.01 -3.08 -5.27
N SER A 62 13.33 -2.74 -6.51
CA SER A 62 13.94 -1.44 -6.85
C SER A 62 13.10 -0.23 -6.41
N CYS A 63 11.85 -0.49 -5.98
CA CYS A 63 10.93 0.47 -5.43
C CYS A 63 10.99 0.61 -3.88
N MET A 64 11.89 -0.07 -3.19
CA MET A 64 12.10 0.02 -1.73
C MET A 64 13.48 0.61 -1.40
N ILE A 65 13.49 1.56 -0.49
CA ILE A 65 14.69 2.18 0.06
C ILE A 65 14.79 1.78 1.53
N ARG A 66 15.95 1.26 1.93
CA ARG A 66 16.28 1.09 3.35
C ARG A 66 17.03 2.35 3.79
N ASN A 67 16.41 3.10 4.68
CA ASN A 67 16.97 4.35 5.20
C ASN A 67 18.08 4.07 6.23
N GLU A 68 18.80 5.13 6.61
CA GLU A 68 19.87 5.07 7.62
C GLU A 68 19.33 4.67 9.02
N ASP A 69 18.10 5.04 9.34
CA ASP A 69 17.39 4.67 10.58
C ASP A 69 16.76 3.26 10.55
N ASP A 70 17.17 2.41 9.58
CA ASP A 70 16.66 1.06 9.32
C ASP A 70 15.17 0.99 8.94
N THR A 71 14.51 2.14 8.74
CA THR A 71 13.15 2.16 8.22
C THR A 71 13.10 1.84 6.73
N VAL A 72 12.07 1.10 6.33
CA VAL A 72 11.79 0.82 4.91
C VAL A 72 10.74 1.79 4.38
N THR A 73 11.17 2.60 3.42
CA THR A 73 10.31 3.48 2.63
C THR A 73 10.17 2.96 1.22
N THR A 74 9.08 3.34 0.56
CA THR A 74 8.87 3.06 -0.85
C THR A 74 9.23 4.29 -1.65
N VAL A 75 9.91 4.10 -2.79
CA VAL A 75 10.38 5.17 -3.69
C VAL A 75 9.23 6.12 -4.03
N ASP A 76 8.04 5.57 -4.29
CA ASP A 76 6.87 6.34 -4.70
C ASP A 76 5.94 6.71 -3.54
N ASN A 77 6.40 6.59 -2.29
CA ASN A 77 5.54 6.75 -1.11
C ASN A 77 4.29 5.84 -1.13
N GLY A 78 4.29 4.73 -1.87
CA GLY A 78 3.15 3.82 -2.02
C GLY A 78 2.17 4.24 -3.11
N ASN A 79 2.45 5.34 -3.81
CA ASN A 79 1.68 5.72 -4.99
C ASN A 79 1.83 4.67 -6.08
N ALA A 80 0.76 4.51 -6.84
CA ALA A 80 0.75 3.62 -7.98
C ALA A 80 1.39 4.30 -9.20
N TRP A 81 2.14 3.53 -9.99
CA TRP A 81 2.66 3.96 -11.29
C TRP A 81 2.23 3.00 -12.40
N ASN A 82 2.47 3.36 -13.65
CA ASN A 82 2.19 2.49 -14.79
C ASN A 82 3.50 1.97 -15.39
N VAL A 83 3.51 0.68 -15.74
CA VAL A 83 4.52 0.06 -16.62
C VAL A 83 3.73 -0.47 -17.82
N ASP A 84 3.90 0.16 -18.97
CA ASP A 84 3.00 0.00 -20.12
C ASP A 84 1.54 0.21 -19.71
N CYS A 85 0.66 -0.77 -19.99
CA CYS A 85 -0.74 -0.75 -19.60
C CYS A 85 -1.01 -1.33 -18.19
N ASN A 86 0.03 -1.85 -17.53
CA ASN A 86 -0.08 -2.45 -16.21
C ASN A 86 0.08 -1.40 -15.11
N ARG A 87 -0.79 -1.48 -14.10
CA ARG A 87 -0.68 -0.63 -12.92
C ARG A 87 0.13 -1.34 -11.85
N CYS A 88 1.08 -0.64 -11.26
CA CYS A 88 2.03 -1.16 -10.30
C CYS A 88 2.00 -0.36 -9.00
N TRP A 89 2.34 -1.03 -7.91
CA TRP A 89 2.44 -0.49 -6.57
C TRP A 89 3.69 -1.02 -5.89
N CYS A 90 4.22 -0.22 -4.97
CA CYS A 90 5.24 -0.66 -4.05
C CYS A 90 4.65 -0.75 -2.66
N THR A 91 4.67 -1.95 -2.09
CA THR A 91 3.98 -2.26 -0.85
C THR A 91 4.98 -2.84 0.13
N ARG A 92 4.91 -2.48 1.42
CA ARG A 92 5.81 -3.04 2.43
C ARG A 92 5.69 -4.56 2.56
N ALA A 93 4.48 -5.10 2.37
CA ALA A 93 4.20 -6.52 2.55
C ALA A 93 4.69 -7.41 1.40
N TYR A 94 4.60 -6.92 0.14
CA TYR A 94 4.81 -7.75 -1.05
C TYR A 94 5.98 -7.26 -1.93
N GLY A 95 6.56 -6.09 -1.68
CA GLY A 95 7.49 -5.48 -2.63
C GLY A 95 6.75 -4.83 -3.79
N LYS A 96 7.30 -4.98 -5.00
CA LYS A 96 6.66 -4.52 -6.25
C LYS A 96 5.52 -5.46 -6.61
N VAL A 97 4.33 -4.90 -6.81
CA VAL A 97 3.15 -5.63 -7.28
C VAL A 97 2.63 -4.95 -8.53
N CYS A 98 2.39 -5.69 -9.61
CA CYS A 98 1.77 -5.16 -10.82
C CYS A 98 0.57 -5.99 -11.26
N THR A 99 -0.42 -5.36 -11.89
CA THR A 99 -1.43 -6.10 -12.66
C THR A 99 -0.78 -6.85 -13.82
N VAL A 100 -1.43 -7.91 -14.31
CA VAL A 100 -0.98 -8.67 -15.49
C VAL A 100 -2.05 -8.60 -16.57
N LYS A 101 -2.06 -7.50 -17.31
CA LYS A 101 -2.86 -7.30 -18.52
C LYS A 101 -2.01 -7.66 -19.74
N LYS A 102 -2.68 -8.12 -20.80
CA LYS A 102 -2.06 -8.21 -22.12
C LYS A 102 -1.92 -6.80 -22.68
N CYS A 103 -0.71 -6.27 -22.58
CA CYS A 103 -0.17 -5.20 -23.40
C CYS A 103 0.62 -5.89 -24.53
#